data_AF-A0A836QUT4-F1
#
_entry.id   AF-A0A836QUT4-F1
#
_cell.length_a   1.000
_cell.length_b   1.000
_cell.length_c   1.000
_cell.angle_alpha   90.00
_cell.angle_beta   90.00
_cell.angle_gamma   90.00
#
_symmetry.space_group_name_H-M   'P 1'
#
loop_
_entity.id
_entity.type
_entity.pdbx_description
1 polymer ?
#
loop_
_entity_poly.entity_id
_entity_poly.type
_entity_poly.pdbx_seq_one_letter_code
_entity_poly.pdbx_strand_id
1 'polypeptide(L)' 'MFGINLSESKTVLVSGGAGYVGSALVSRLLRDTNWNVKVFDNLMYGGDSLFQFFNFEKFSFVKGDLRKFELPKIVE' A
#
# COMPACT_ATOMS: atom_id res chain seq x y z
N MET A 1 -13.43 -17.68 -28.89
CA MET A 1 -14.15 -16.96 -27.82
C MET A 1 -13.24 -16.97 -26.59
N PHE A 2 -12.35 -15.97 -26.47
CA PHE A 2 -11.49 -15.84 -25.29
C PHE A 2 -12.19 -14.91 -24.31
N GLY A 3 -12.77 -15.49 -23.26
CA GLY A 3 -13.30 -14.71 -22.14
C GLY A 3 -12.14 -14.07 -21.41
N ILE A 4 -11.96 -12.76 -21.59
CA ILE A 4 -11.02 -11.98 -20.78
C ILE A 4 -11.63 -11.91 -19.39
N ASN A 5 -11.12 -12.69 -18.46
CA ASN A 5 -11.49 -12.59 -17.06
C ASN A 5 -10.77 -11.35 -16.51
N LEU A 6 -11.37 -10.17 -16.67
CA LEU A 6 -10.95 -8.96 -15.99
C LEU A 6 -11.25 -9.16 -14.50
N SER A 7 -10.38 -9.86 -13.77
CA SER A 7 -10.45 -9.84 -12.31
C SER A 7 -10.30 -8.37 -11.90
N GLU A 8 -11.32 -7.79 -11.26
CA GLU A 8 -11.22 -6.43 -10.72
C GLU A 8 -9.89 -6.29 -9.97
N SER A 9 -9.10 -5.28 -10.36
CA SER A 9 -7.84 -4.99 -9.69
C SER A 9 -8.18 -4.54 -8.26
N LYS A 10 -7.97 -5.43 -7.29
CA LYS A 10 -8.26 -5.13 -5.88
C LYS A 10 -7.19 -4.21 -5.34
N THR A 11 -7.61 -3.22 -4.56
CA THR A 11 -6.72 -2.31 -3.83
C THR A 11 -6.77 -2.64 -2.35
N VAL A 12 -5.60 -2.79 -1.73
CA VAL A 12 -5.44 -2.94 -0.27
C VAL A 12 -4.77 -1.72 0.29
N LEU A 13 -5.42 -1.11 1.28
CA LEU A 13 -4.85 -0.06 2.11
C LEU A 13 -4.14 -0.70 3.30
N VAL A 14 -2.85 -0.45 3.45
CA VAL A 14 -2.06 -0.85 4.63
C VAL A 14 -1.74 0.39 5.45
N SER A 15 -2.35 0.49 6.61
CA SER A 15 -2.04 1.54 7.58
C SER A 15 -0.83 1.12 8.42
N GLY A 16 0.06 2.07 8.75
CA GLY A 16 1.31 1.73 9.46
C GLY A 16 2.30 0.91 8.60
N GLY A 17 2.18 1.00 7.27
CA GLY A 17 2.93 0.17 6.33
C GLY A 17 4.45 0.43 6.32
N ALA A 18 4.94 1.53 6.89
CA ALA A 18 6.38 1.76 7.05
C ALA A 18 6.95 1.03 8.28
N GLY A 19 6.11 0.59 9.21
CA GLY A 19 6.53 -0.12 10.43
C GLY A 19 7.04 -1.54 10.17
N TYR A 20 7.60 -2.18 11.21
CA TYR A 20 8.20 -3.52 11.11
C TYR A 20 7.25 -4.58 10.53
N VAL A 21 6.05 -4.71 11.10
CA VAL A 21 5.04 -5.67 10.61
C VAL A 21 4.41 -5.19 9.31
N GLY A 22 4.13 -3.89 9.20
CA GLY A 22 3.50 -3.29 8.02
C GLY A 22 4.33 -3.48 6.76
N SER A 23 5.64 -3.23 6.82
CA SER A 23 6.54 -3.36 5.68
C SER A 23 6.72 -4.81 5.25
N ALA A 24 6.75 -5.76 6.20
CA ALA A 24 6.74 -7.20 5.89
C ALA A 24 5.44 -7.61 5.17
N LEU A 25 4.28 -7.12 5.61
CA LEU A 25 3.00 -7.36 4.96
C LEU A 25 2.96 -6.74 3.55
N VAL A 26 3.39 -5.49 3.39
CA VAL A 26 3.48 -4.81 2.09
C VAL A 26 4.35 -5.61 1.12
N SER A 27 5.51 -6.09 1.57
CA SER A 27 6.39 -6.93 0.76
C SER A 27 5.68 -8.21 0.29
N ARG A 28 4.94 -8.89 1.17
CA ARG A 28 4.17 -10.09 0.79
C ARG A 28 3.02 -9.78 -0.17
N LEU A 29 2.24 -8.72 0.07
CA LEU A 29 1.14 -8.32 -0.81
C LEU A 29 1.67 -7.99 -2.22
N LEU A 30 2.77 -7.24 -2.30
CA LEU A 30 3.39 -6.87 -3.56
C LEU A 30 4.01 -8.08 -4.30
N ARG A 31 4.52 -9.09 -3.60
CA ARG A 31 5.15 -10.26 -4.23
C ARG A 31 4.16 -11.37 -4.57
N ASP A 32 3.19 -11.61 -3.69
CA ASP A 32 2.36 -12.82 -3.72
C ASP A 32 0.99 -12.59 -4.37
N THR A 33 0.60 -11.33 -4.63
CA THR A 33 -0.70 -10.97 -5.20
C THR A 33 -0.58 -10.04 -6.40
N ASN A 34 -1.64 -9.93 -7.19
CA ASN A 34 -1.76 -8.93 -8.26
C ASN A 34 -2.55 -7.68 -7.83
N TRP A 35 -2.57 -7.37 -6.53
CA TRP A 35 -3.34 -6.27 -5.97
C TRP A 35 -2.52 -4.97 -5.93
N ASN A 36 -3.21 -3.83 -6.05
CA ASN A 36 -2.61 -2.54 -5.74
C ASN A 36 -2.45 -2.41 -4.23
N VAL A 37 -1.29 -1.97 -3.78
CA VAL A 37 -0.97 -1.78 -2.37
C VAL A 37 -0.76 -0.29 -2.12
N LYS A 38 -1.67 0.31 -1.36
CA LYS A 38 -1.59 1.71 -0.92
C LYS A 38 -1.16 1.73 0.53
N VAL A 39 -0.03 2.37 0.85
CA VAL A 39 0.43 2.54 2.24
C VAL A 39 -0.01 3.89 2.78
N PHE A 40 -0.61 3.91 3.97
CA PHE A 40 -0.92 5.12 4.73
C PHE A 40 -0.12 5.14 6.03
N ASP A 41 0.81 6.08 6.15
CA ASP A 41 1.73 6.15 7.29
C ASP A 41 2.17 7.59 7.57
N ASN A 42 2.40 7.94 8.84
CA ASN A 42 2.88 9.27 9.23
C ASN A 42 4.40 9.35 9.27
N LEU A 43 5.09 8.22 9.09
CA LEU A 43 6.54 8.06 9.16
C LEU A 43 7.13 8.45 10.52
N MET A 44 6.41 8.16 11.62
CA MET A 44 6.83 8.48 13.00
C MET A 44 8.24 7.96 13.32
N TYR A 45 8.63 6.82 12.77
CA TYR A 45 9.92 6.17 12.99
C TYR A 45 10.81 6.13 11.72
N GLY A 46 10.53 6.98 10.74
CA GLY A 46 11.17 6.95 9.43
C GLY A 46 10.37 6.19 8.37
N GLY A 47 10.92 6.12 7.15
CA GLY A 47 10.23 5.57 5.98
C GLY A 47 11.12 4.74 5.05
N ASP A 48 12.37 4.47 5.44
CA ASP A 48 13.37 3.80 4.60
C ASP A 48 12.91 2.40 4.17
N SER A 49 12.12 1.73 5.01
CA SER A 49 11.51 0.43 4.72
C SER A 49 10.64 0.44 3.46
N LEU A 50 10.10 1.60 3.07
CA LEU A 50 9.25 1.76 1.89
C LEU A 50 10.04 1.95 0.58
N PHE A 51 11.32 2.35 0.62
CA PHE A 51 12.08 2.69 -0.59
C PHE A 51 12.15 1.54 -1.60
N GLN A 52 12.27 0.32 -1.11
CA GLN A 52 12.29 -0.89 -1.94
C GLN A 52 10.97 -1.12 -2.73
N PHE A 53 9.87 -0.49 -2.32
CA PHE A 53 8.54 -0.71 -2.92
C PHE A 53 8.23 0.25 -4.07
N PHE A 54 8.95 1.37 -4.20
CA PHE A 54 8.69 2.36 -5.27
C PHE A 54 8.98 1.85 -6.69
N ASN A 55 9.71 0.74 -6.82
CA ASN A 55 9.93 0.07 -8.11
C ASN A 55 8.73 -0.80 -8.54
N PHE A 56 7.72 -0.99 -7.69
CA PHE A 56 6.50 -1.73 -8.04
C PHE A 56 5.45 -0.76 -8.57
N GLU A 57 4.99 -0.94 -9.81
CA GLU A 57 3.93 -0.11 -10.42
C GLU A 57 2.61 -0.13 -9.63
N LYS A 58 2.37 -1.22 -8.91
CA LYS A 58 1.18 -1.44 -8.07
C LYS A 58 1.32 -0.90 -6.64
N PHE A 59 2.41 -0.19 -6.32
CA PHE A 59 2.63 0.43 -5.01
C PHE A 59 2.32 1.92 -5.06
N SER A 60 1.63 2.41 -4.02
CA SER A 60 1.42 3.84 -3.80
C SER A 60 1.58 4.17 -2.31
N PHE A 61 1.97 5.40 -2.02
CA PHE A 61 2.18 5.87 -0.65
C PHE A 61 1.44 7.19 -0.42
N VAL A 62 0.75 7.26 0.71
CA VAL A 62 0.06 8.44 1.22
C VAL A 62 0.60 8.74 2.61
N LYS A 63 1.22 9.92 2.76
CA LYS A 63 1.63 10.40 4.09
C LYS A 63 0.42 10.92 4.86
N GLY A 64 0.18 10.37 6.04
CA GLY A 64 -0.89 10.85 6.92
C GLY A 64 -0.93 10.15 8.27
N ASP A 65 -1.70 10.72 9.19
CA ASP A 65 -1.79 10.27 10.57
C ASP A 65 -3.17 9.67 10.86
N LEU A 66 -3.23 8.37 11.16
CA LEU A 66 -4.47 7.65 11.49
C LEU A 66 -5.20 8.22 12.69
N ARG A 67 -4.50 8.93 13.58
CA ARG A 67 -5.09 9.57 14.75
C ARG A 67 -5.85 10.84 14.39
N LYS A 68 -5.71 11.31 13.14
CA LYS A 68 -6.43 12.45 12.57
C LYS A 68 -7.45 11.92 11.56
N PHE A 69 -8.60 12.58 11.46
CA PHE A 69 -9.61 12.26 10.45
C PHE A 69 -9.17 12.77 9.07
N GLU A 70 -8.23 12.05 8.44
CA GLU A 70 -7.65 12.39 7.13
C GLU A 70 -8.22 11.51 6.00
N LEU A 71 -9.51 11.12 6.10
CA LEU A 71 -10.16 10.28 5.09
C LEU A 71 -9.98 10.74 3.65
N PRO A 72 -10.09 12.04 3.30
CA PRO A 72 -9.93 12.48 1.91
C PRO A 72 -8.62 12.03 1.24
N LYS A 73 -7.53 11.91 2.01
CA LYS A 73 -6.23 11.47 1.49
C LYS A 73 -6.16 9.98 1.13
N ILE A 74 -7.11 9.18 1.64
CA ILE A 74 -7.11 7.72 1.54
C ILE A 74 -8.00 7.24 0.39
N VAL A 75 -9.13 7.93 0.18
CA VAL A 75 -10.17 7.55 -0.80
C VAL A 75 -9.95 8.08 -2.22
N GLU A 76 -9.02 9.02 -2.42
CA GLU A 76 -8.46 9.33 -3.75
C GLU A 76 -7.49 8.24 -4.19
#